data_AF-A0A918RNZ8-F1
#
_entry.id   AF-A0A918RNZ8-F1
#
_cell.length_a   1.000
_cell.length_b   1.000
_cell.length_c   1.000
_cell.angle_alpha   90.00
_cell.angle_beta   90.00
_cell.angle_gamma   90.00
#
_symmetry.space_group_name_H-M   'P 1'
#
loop_
_entity.id
_entity.type
_entity.pdbx_description
1 polymer ?
#
loop_
_entity_poly.entity_id
_entity_poly.type
_entity_poly.pdbx_seq_one_letter_code
_entity_poly.pdbx_strand_id
1 'polypeptide(L)'
;MKKMTKIAAFVGASLLASGAHAADWNVTQTADVTVPAPSMTQGAVTNVASSNQALNGIALDNTEDDLASGSQTANLASSVGVNLNQGAFVDASNQAINFIDGQNIGSTSVISQVVNQTDVSTTSLTQSDTSSAGANVQAANLANATVDIDRLVQDYNESGELEMTQSVMTTSGNVQGVNYAKGVNVATVGLTQSIDVDGEARMTQGAGNSGGSNTQVGNGAVATTGELDETVQSFTATTNDLIVTQAVSGTNNVQATNFMKTEVGGDIGVSAGSTIQTTTIASGDAIFEQTASASNNIQAGNLASSDGDIADLTQSFIASGAQAVDFDQTPTASSNVQAGNMAVLATGTTDSIDEISQSFIGSNLVTDFNQESASSTLIQAGNLIDITNGNIDDSGTTQSFTVGGGALSMAQNGLSAASGNLQALNAIVDNAGSGSGGTVSQVLNVTAATFSMVQDNITGSGQYGNFVGVKF
;
A
#
# COMPACT_ATOMS: atom_id res chain seq x y z
N MET A 1 6.83 -42.99 -10.81
CA MET A 1 6.26 -43.23 -9.47
C MET A 1 6.29 -41.91 -8.71
N LYS A 2 5.12 -41.33 -8.42
CA LYS A 2 4.99 -40.11 -7.61
C LYS A 2 5.15 -40.48 -6.14
N LYS A 3 6.14 -39.90 -5.45
CA LYS A 3 6.23 -39.98 -3.98
C LYS A 3 5.53 -38.74 -3.42
N MET A 4 4.38 -38.95 -2.78
CA MET A 4 3.79 -37.98 -1.86
C MET A 4 4.54 -38.08 -0.53
N THR A 5 5.11 -36.97 -0.08
CA THR A 5 5.59 -36.82 1.30
C THR A 5 4.37 -36.49 2.17
N LYS A 6 4.09 -37.34 3.16
CA LYS A 6 3.01 -37.14 4.13
C LYS A 6 3.48 -36.14 5.19
N ILE A 7 2.73 -35.05 5.38
CA ILE A 7 2.81 -34.22 6.58
C ILE A 7 1.94 -34.91 7.65
N ALA A 8 2.50 -35.15 8.83
CA ALA A 8 1.78 -35.72 9.96
C ALA A 8 1.38 -34.59 10.91
N ALA A 9 0.07 -34.37 11.08
CA ALA A 9 -0.49 -33.57 12.17
C ALA A 9 -0.87 -34.52 13.31
N PHE A 10 -0.38 -34.26 14.52
CA PHE A 10 -0.72 -35.03 15.71
C PHE A 10 -1.88 -34.33 16.42
N VAL A 11 -3.08 -34.91 16.38
CA VAL A 11 -4.25 -34.41 17.13
C VAL A 11 -4.48 -35.35 18.32
N GLY A 12 -4.12 -34.89 19.51
CA GLY A 12 -4.52 -35.52 20.77
C GLY A 12 -5.88 -35.00 21.19
N ALA A 13 -6.91 -35.84 21.19
CA ALA A 13 -8.22 -35.49 21.71
C ALA A 13 -8.29 -35.73 23.22
N SER A 14 -8.64 -34.70 24.00
CA SER A 14 -9.16 -34.85 25.36
C SER A 14 -10.50 -34.14 25.47
N LEU A 15 -11.57 -34.91 25.73
CA LEU A 15 -12.87 -34.36 26.15
C LEU A 15 -12.78 -33.82 27.58
N LEU A 16 -13.05 -32.53 27.81
CA LEU A 16 -13.57 -32.03 29.09
C LEU A 16 -14.42 -30.76 28.91
N ALA A 17 -15.65 -30.85 29.45
CA ALA A 17 -16.52 -29.83 30.06
C ALA A 17 -16.74 -28.45 29.39
N SER A 18 -18.03 -28.17 29.15
CA SER A 18 -18.65 -26.88 28.82
C SER A 18 -18.17 -25.73 29.72
N GLY A 19 -17.72 -24.65 29.07
CA GLY A 19 -17.32 -23.37 29.67
C GLY A 19 -15.87 -22.94 29.41
N ALA A 20 -15.13 -23.61 28.52
CA ALA A 20 -13.73 -23.31 28.25
C ALA A 20 -13.58 -22.09 27.33
N HIS A 21 -12.69 -21.17 27.73
CA HIS A 21 -12.21 -20.02 26.96
C HIS A 21 -11.70 -20.44 25.57
N ALA A 22 -11.70 -19.47 24.63
CA ALA A 22 -10.94 -19.49 23.37
C ALA A 22 -9.63 -20.28 23.51
N ALA A 23 -9.33 -21.20 22.60
CA ALA A 23 -8.02 -21.85 22.65
C ALA A 23 -6.97 -20.83 22.21
N ASP A 24 -6.14 -20.37 23.13
CA ASP A 24 -4.97 -19.55 22.81
C ASP A 24 -3.90 -20.45 22.17
N TRP A 25 -3.70 -20.28 20.86
CA TRP A 25 -2.72 -21.06 20.12
C TRP A 25 -1.33 -20.40 20.14
N ASN A 26 -0.30 -21.22 20.31
CA ASN A 26 1.09 -20.84 20.12
C ASN A 26 1.69 -21.67 18.98
N VAL A 27 1.95 -21.06 17.83
CA VAL A 27 2.28 -21.80 16.61
C VAL A 27 3.57 -21.29 15.97
N THR A 28 4.52 -22.19 15.75
CA THR A 28 5.72 -21.94 14.93
C THR A 28 5.72 -22.87 13.72
N GLN A 29 5.80 -22.31 12.51
CA GLN A 29 5.86 -23.06 11.26
C GLN A 29 6.94 -22.51 10.32
N THR A 30 7.60 -23.42 9.60
CA THR A 30 8.61 -23.08 8.60
C THR A 30 8.38 -23.88 7.32
N ALA A 31 8.48 -23.22 6.17
CA ALA A 31 8.44 -23.84 4.85
C ALA A 31 9.75 -23.52 4.09
N ASP A 32 10.47 -24.55 3.68
CA ASP A 32 11.68 -24.40 2.86
C ASP A 32 11.40 -24.93 1.44
N VAL A 33 11.50 -24.04 0.44
CA VAL A 33 11.22 -24.36 -0.97
C VAL A 33 12.49 -24.23 -1.79
N THR A 34 13.05 -25.38 -2.16
CA THR A 34 14.26 -25.48 -2.99
C THR A 34 13.96 -25.95 -4.42
N VAL A 35 12.70 -25.89 -4.83
CA VAL A 35 12.28 -26.30 -6.18
C VAL A 35 12.71 -25.22 -7.16
N PRO A 36 13.18 -25.55 -8.38
CA PRO A 36 13.70 -24.54 -9.30
C PRO A 36 12.68 -23.51 -9.80
N ALA A 37 11.38 -23.80 -9.78
CA ALA A 37 10.32 -22.89 -10.23
C ALA A 37 8.99 -23.25 -9.52
N PRO A 38 8.85 -22.99 -8.21
CA PRO A 38 7.60 -23.23 -7.51
C PRO A 38 6.52 -22.30 -8.05
N SER A 39 5.33 -22.85 -8.27
CA SER A 39 4.17 -22.07 -8.61
C SER A 39 2.96 -22.50 -7.80
N MET A 40 2.16 -21.51 -7.41
CA MET A 40 0.86 -21.67 -6.80
C MET A 40 -0.17 -21.04 -7.73
N THR A 41 -1.19 -21.80 -8.11
CA THR A 41 -2.24 -21.31 -8.99
C THR A 41 -3.61 -21.61 -8.38
N GLN A 42 -4.45 -20.58 -8.28
CA GLN A 42 -5.83 -20.67 -7.80
C GLN A 42 -6.77 -20.22 -8.92
N GLY A 43 -7.83 -20.97 -9.20
CA GLY A 43 -8.91 -20.54 -10.13
C GLY A 43 -8.51 -20.26 -11.58
N ALA A 44 -7.50 -20.94 -12.14
CA ALA A 44 -7.12 -20.75 -13.54
C ALA A 44 -8.10 -21.36 -14.57
N VAL A 45 -8.82 -22.43 -14.22
CA VAL A 45 -9.68 -23.19 -15.17
C VAL A 45 -11.09 -23.40 -14.64
N THR A 46 -11.23 -23.63 -13.34
CA THR A 46 -12.50 -23.86 -12.67
C THR A 46 -12.67 -22.84 -11.57
N ASN A 47 -13.91 -22.40 -11.34
CA ASN A 47 -14.19 -21.46 -10.27
C ASN A 47 -13.76 -22.00 -8.91
N VAL A 48 -13.00 -21.20 -8.16
CA VAL A 48 -12.60 -21.47 -6.78
C VAL A 48 -13.20 -20.39 -5.91
N ALA A 49 -14.10 -20.78 -5.01
CA ALA A 49 -14.80 -19.84 -4.14
C ALA A 49 -14.52 -20.11 -2.66
N SER A 50 -14.45 -19.04 -1.86
CA SER A 50 -14.29 -19.11 -0.39
C SER A 50 -13.14 -20.02 0.04
N SER A 51 -12.00 -19.91 -0.64
CA SER A 51 -10.86 -20.80 -0.46
C SER A 51 -9.63 -20.05 0.01
N ASN A 52 -8.93 -20.63 0.98
CA ASN A 52 -7.60 -20.19 1.37
C ASN A 52 -6.56 -21.14 0.75
N GLN A 53 -5.62 -20.60 -0.02
CA GLN A 53 -4.46 -21.33 -0.55
C GLN A 53 -3.18 -20.67 -0.04
N ALA A 54 -2.38 -21.41 0.73
CA ALA A 54 -1.10 -20.91 1.23
C ALA A 54 0.01 -21.95 1.09
N LEU A 55 1.26 -21.49 0.94
CA LEU A 55 2.43 -22.37 1.06
C LEU A 55 2.63 -22.79 2.53
N ASN A 56 2.49 -21.83 3.44
CA ASN A 56 2.62 -21.95 4.87
C ASN A 56 1.41 -21.26 5.51
N GLY A 57 0.54 -22.01 6.19
CA GLY A 57 -0.78 -21.51 6.59
C GLY A 57 -1.19 -21.93 8.00
N ILE A 58 -1.65 -20.95 8.79
CA ILE A 58 -2.32 -21.13 10.08
C ILE A 58 -3.75 -20.63 9.88
N ALA A 59 -4.73 -21.52 9.99
CA ALA A 59 -6.14 -21.17 9.91
C ALA A 59 -6.81 -21.70 11.17
N LEU A 60 -7.17 -20.79 12.08
CA LEU A 60 -7.87 -21.08 13.32
C LEU A 60 -9.38 -20.88 13.13
N ASP A 61 -10.18 -21.29 14.10
CA ASP A 61 -11.58 -20.88 14.14
C ASP A 61 -11.64 -19.38 14.41
N ASN A 62 -11.87 -18.59 13.36
CA ASN A 62 -11.85 -17.14 13.48
C ASN A 62 -13.05 -16.55 14.25
N THR A 63 -13.91 -17.38 14.83
CA THR A 63 -14.98 -16.94 15.74
C THR A 63 -14.69 -17.22 17.20
N GLU A 64 -13.72 -18.10 17.51
CA GLU A 64 -13.47 -18.57 18.87
C GLU A 64 -11.99 -18.63 19.25
N ASP A 65 -11.06 -18.73 18.29
CA ASP A 65 -9.66 -19.07 18.56
C ASP A 65 -8.71 -17.92 18.25
N ASP A 66 -7.82 -17.65 19.20
CA ASP A 66 -6.78 -16.64 19.11
C ASP A 66 -5.42 -17.26 18.77
N LEU A 67 -4.62 -16.53 17.98
CA LEU A 67 -3.20 -16.81 17.85
C LEU A 67 -2.44 -15.94 18.86
N ALA A 68 -2.16 -16.48 20.04
CA ALA A 68 -1.59 -15.74 21.15
C ALA A 68 -0.11 -15.38 20.96
N SER A 69 0.69 -16.28 20.37
CA SER A 69 2.10 -16.06 20.03
C SER A 69 2.60 -17.02 18.94
N GLY A 70 3.74 -16.76 18.31
CA GLY A 70 4.25 -17.64 17.27
C GLY A 70 5.10 -17.02 16.18
N SER A 71 5.43 -17.82 15.18
CA SER A 71 6.15 -17.38 13.99
C SER A 71 5.84 -18.24 12.75
N GLN A 72 5.90 -17.64 11.58
CA GLN A 72 5.67 -18.28 10.30
C GLN A 72 6.76 -17.83 9.31
N THR A 73 7.62 -18.74 8.87
CA THR A 73 8.74 -18.40 7.98
C THR A 73 8.69 -19.22 6.70
N ALA A 74 8.85 -18.57 5.54
CA ALA A 74 9.01 -19.23 4.26
C ALA A 74 10.36 -18.84 3.65
N ASN A 75 11.24 -19.83 3.46
CA ASN A 75 12.50 -19.64 2.77
C ASN A 75 12.38 -20.18 1.35
N LEU A 76 12.57 -19.30 0.38
CA LEU A 76 12.52 -19.56 -1.04
C LEU A 76 13.98 -19.54 -1.52
N ALA A 77 14.40 -20.67 -2.08
CA ALA A 77 15.71 -20.86 -2.70
C ALA A 77 15.46 -21.45 -4.08
N SER A 78 14.87 -20.61 -4.94
CA SER A 78 14.43 -21.01 -6.26
C SER A 78 15.21 -20.28 -7.34
N SER A 79 15.95 -21.02 -8.16
CA SER A 79 16.77 -20.46 -9.24
C SER A 79 15.99 -19.78 -10.38
N VAL A 80 14.66 -19.95 -10.45
CA VAL A 80 13.78 -19.34 -11.48
C VAL A 80 12.66 -18.51 -10.83
N GLY A 81 12.71 -18.31 -9.51
CA GLY A 81 11.74 -17.49 -8.81
C GLY A 81 10.43 -18.19 -8.49
N VAL A 82 9.56 -17.50 -7.74
CA VAL A 82 8.30 -18.03 -7.22
C VAL A 82 7.13 -17.34 -7.89
N ASN A 83 6.16 -18.11 -8.38
CA ASN A 83 4.99 -17.55 -9.06
C ASN A 83 3.69 -17.85 -8.29
N LEU A 84 3.02 -16.81 -7.81
CA LEU A 84 1.67 -16.87 -7.28
C LEU A 84 0.70 -16.31 -8.33
N ASN A 85 -0.18 -17.15 -8.84
CA ASN A 85 -1.19 -16.77 -9.82
C ASN A 85 -2.60 -17.01 -9.27
N GLN A 86 -3.30 -15.94 -8.93
CA GLN A 86 -4.73 -15.97 -8.65
C GLN A 86 -5.46 -15.64 -9.94
N GLY A 87 -6.03 -16.67 -10.55
CA GLY A 87 -6.58 -16.64 -11.90
C GLY A 87 -8.01 -16.12 -11.98
N ALA A 88 -8.50 -16.00 -13.21
CA ALA A 88 -9.72 -15.27 -13.54
C ALA A 88 -11.05 -15.83 -12.98
N PHE A 89 -11.04 -17.03 -12.39
CA PHE A 89 -12.21 -17.70 -11.82
C PHE A 89 -12.00 -17.95 -10.32
N VAL A 90 -11.93 -16.86 -9.54
CA VAL A 90 -11.73 -16.91 -8.09
C VAL A 90 -12.76 -15.99 -7.44
N ASP A 91 -13.42 -16.46 -6.39
CA ASP A 91 -14.45 -15.72 -5.66
C ASP A 91 -14.15 -15.69 -4.16
N ALA A 92 -14.13 -14.50 -3.55
CA ALA A 92 -13.97 -14.32 -2.10
C ALA A 92 -12.89 -15.23 -1.47
N SER A 93 -11.72 -15.32 -2.10
CA SER A 93 -10.67 -16.27 -1.75
C SER A 93 -9.34 -15.58 -1.48
N ASN A 94 -8.52 -16.25 -0.69
CA ASN A 94 -7.20 -15.80 -0.30
C ASN A 94 -6.12 -16.69 -0.92
N GLN A 95 -5.05 -16.09 -1.43
CA GLN A 95 -3.82 -16.77 -1.83
C GLN A 95 -2.62 -16.10 -1.17
N ALA A 96 -1.77 -16.87 -0.48
CA ALA A 96 -0.55 -16.30 0.10
C ALA A 96 0.65 -17.24 0.15
N ILE A 97 1.85 -16.72 0.45
CA ILE A 97 3.00 -17.56 0.81
C ILE A 97 2.86 -17.96 2.28
N ASN A 98 2.79 -16.97 3.16
CA ASN A 98 2.47 -17.10 4.57
C ASN A 98 1.05 -16.58 4.81
N PHE A 99 0.22 -17.37 5.49
CA PHE A 99 -1.17 -17.04 5.79
C PHE A 99 -1.49 -17.29 7.25
N ILE A 100 -2.15 -16.32 7.89
CA ILE A 100 -2.76 -16.45 9.22
C ILE A 100 -4.21 -15.96 9.14
N ASP A 101 -5.14 -16.78 9.65
CA ASP A 101 -6.54 -16.44 9.88
C ASP A 101 -6.93 -16.85 11.31
N GLY A 102 -7.53 -15.95 12.06
CA GLY A 102 -7.91 -16.17 13.46
C GLY A 102 -8.84 -15.08 14.00
N GLN A 103 -9.27 -15.21 15.25
CA GLN A 103 -10.08 -14.18 15.91
C GLN A 103 -9.21 -12.98 16.27
N ASN A 104 -8.29 -13.15 17.22
CA ASN A 104 -7.22 -12.19 17.51
C ASN A 104 -5.85 -12.75 17.11
N ILE A 105 -4.94 -11.86 16.72
CA ILE A 105 -3.57 -12.19 16.33
C ILE A 105 -2.59 -11.40 17.20
N GLY A 106 -1.72 -12.12 17.93
CA GLY A 106 -0.68 -11.52 18.77
C GLY A 106 -1.17 -11.04 20.14
N SER A 107 -2.25 -11.63 20.66
CA SER A 107 -2.93 -11.19 21.90
C SER A 107 -2.03 -11.20 23.14
N THR A 108 -1.08 -12.14 23.20
CA THR A 108 -0.13 -12.26 24.32
C THR A 108 1.28 -11.80 23.98
N SER A 109 1.74 -12.04 22.74
CA SER A 109 3.10 -11.72 22.29
C SER A 109 3.12 -11.50 20.78
N VAL A 110 4.19 -10.88 20.29
CA VAL A 110 4.45 -10.65 18.87
C VAL A 110 4.37 -11.95 18.06
N ILE A 111 3.64 -11.89 16.95
CA ILE A 111 3.70 -12.86 15.85
C ILE A 111 4.64 -12.34 14.77
N SER A 112 5.49 -13.21 14.23
CA SER A 112 6.36 -12.86 13.08
C SER A 112 6.00 -13.69 11.85
N GLN A 113 5.69 -13.05 10.73
CA GLN A 113 5.62 -13.67 9.40
C GLN A 113 6.81 -13.20 8.56
N VAL A 114 7.58 -14.12 8.00
CA VAL A 114 8.80 -13.80 7.25
C VAL A 114 8.83 -14.58 5.94
N VAL A 115 9.06 -13.89 4.83
CA VAL A 115 9.40 -14.50 3.53
C VAL A 115 10.80 -14.07 3.14
N ASN A 116 11.66 -15.03 2.84
CA ASN A 116 13.01 -14.79 2.35
C ASN A 116 13.17 -15.45 0.98
N GLN A 117 13.34 -14.67 -0.08
CA GLN A 117 13.85 -15.17 -1.36
C GLN A 117 15.34 -14.85 -1.45
N THR A 118 16.14 -15.91 -1.54
CA THR A 118 17.61 -15.85 -1.42
C THR A 118 18.33 -15.97 -2.76
N ASP A 119 17.63 -16.39 -3.80
CA ASP A 119 18.16 -16.45 -5.17
C ASP A 119 17.79 -15.17 -5.93
N VAL A 120 18.71 -14.68 -6.77
CA VAL A 120 18.54 -13.53 -7.69
C VAL A 120 17.59 -13.86 -8.86
N SER A 121 16.33 -14.10 -8.53
CA SER A 121 15.28 -14.50 -9.47
C SER A 121 13.98 -13.73 -9.18
N THR A 122 13.02 -13.74 -10.09
CA THR A 122 11.79 -12.95 -9.94
C THR A 122 10.74 -13.68 -9.11
N THR A 123 10.31 -13.10 -7.98
CA THR A 123 9.05 -13.47 -7.34
C THR A 123 7.91 -12.69 -7.99
N SER A 124 6.96 -13.41 -8.58
CA SER A 124 5.81 -12.82 -9.28
C SER A 124 4.50 -13.10 -8.53
N LEU A 125 3.73 -12.05 -8.26
CA LEU A 125 2.35 -12.10 -7.80
C LEU A 125 1.47 -11.58 -8.93
N THR A 126 0.67 -12.47 -9.53
CA THR A 126 -0.28 -12.13 -10.59
C THR A 126 -1.69 -12.37 -10.08
N GLN A 127 -2.52 -11.32 -10.12
CA GLN A 127 -3.94 -11.39 -9.79
C GLN A 127 -4.76 -11.01 -11.02
N SER A 128 -5.73 -11.85 -11.34
CA SER A 128 -6.74 -11.63 -12.37
C SER A 128 -8.06 -12.09 -11.81
N ASP A 129 -9.14 -11.36 -12.07
CA ASP A 129 -10.46 -11.76 -11.64
C ASP A 129 -11.51 -11.27 -12.64
N THR A 130 -12.16 -12.23 -13.29
CA THR A 130 -13.26 -11.95 -14.22
C THR A 130 -14.58 -12.52 -13.71
N SER A 131 -14.61 -12.90 -12.44
CA SER A 131 -15.78 -13.50 -11.84
C SER A 131 -16.86 -12.45 -11.58
N SER A 132 -17.97 -12.89 -10.98
CA SER A 132 -19.06 -12.02 -10.57
C SER A 132 -19.20 -11.88 -9.05
N ALA A 133 -18.32 -12.50 -8.25
CA ALA A 133 -18.56 -12.66 -6.82
C ALA A 133 -17.33 -12.41 -5.94
N GLY A 134 -17.45 -11.41 -5.06
CA GLY A 134 -16.57 -11.21 -3.91
C GLY A 134 -15.22 -10.56 -4.22
N ALA A 135 -14.57 -10.06 -3.17
CA ALA A 135 -13.24 -9.49 -3.20
C ALA A 135 -12.21 -10.58 -2.88
N ASN A 136 -11.21 -10.73 -3.74
CA ASN A 136 -10.10 -11.67 -3.53
C ASN A 136 -8.89 -10.97 -2.93
N VAL A 137 -8.10 -11.72 -2.15
CA VAL A 137 -6.83 -11.22 -1.60
C VAL A 137 -5.68 -12.12 -2.07
N GLN A 138 -4.61 -11.51 -2.58
CA GLN A 138 -3.34 -12.18 -2.84
C GLN A 138 -2.23 -11.44 -2.09
N ALA A 139 -1.39 -12.14 -1.34
CA ALA A 139 -0.22 -11.52 -0.71
C ALA A 139 0.98 -12.45 -0.56
N ALA A 140 2.16 -11.94 -0.23
CA ALA A 140 3.25 -12.80 0.23
C ALA A 140 3.02 -13.20 1.71
N ASN A 141 2.88 -12.21 2.59
CA ASN A 141 2.43 -12.35 3.97
C ASN A 141 1.01 -11.81 4.11
N LEU A 142 0.07 -12.66 4.54
CA LEU A 142 -1.32 -12.30 4.82
C LEU A 142 -1.66 -12.65 6.27
N ALA A 143 -2.13 -11.65 7.03
CA ALA A 143 -2.75 -11.82 8.34
C ALA A 143 -4.17 -11.24 8.29
N ASN A 144 -5.16 -12.07 8.62
CA ASN A 144 -6.56 -11.70 8.65
C ASN A 144 -7.14 -12.04 10.02
N ALA A 145 -7.52 -11.02 10.78
CA ALA A 145 -8.22 -11.16 12.05
C ALA A 145 -9.69 -10.76 11.86
N THR A 146 -10.61 -11.46 12.52
CA THR A 146 -12.01 -11.02 12.59
C THR A 146 -12.25 -10.00 13.69
N VAL A 147 -11.33 -9.91 14.66
CA VAL A 147 -11.32 -8.92 15.74
C VAL A 147 -10.00 -8.16 15.67
N ASP A 148 -9.01 -8.43 16.51
CA ASP A 148 -7.85 -7.53 16.61
C ASP A 148 -6.56 -8.16 16.09
N ILE A 149 -5.73 -7.33 15.47
CA ILE A 149 -4.30 -7.62 15.32
C ILE A 149 -3.59 -6.77 16.38
N ASP A 150 -3.08 -7.38 17.43
CA ASP A 150 -2.45 -6.65 18.53
C ASP A 150 -0.97 -6.40 18.25
N ARG A 151 -0.25 -7.47 17.87
CA ARG A 151 1.23 -7.47 17.72
C ARG A 151 1.66 -8.33 16.56
N LEU A 152 2.11 -7.70 15.48
CA LEU A 152 2.50 -8.41 14.27
C LEU A 152 3.76 -7.80 13.63
N VAL A 153 4.65 -8.66 13.17
CA VAL A 153 5.79 -8.31 12.31
C VAL A 153 5.65 -9.08 11.01
N GLN A 154 5.69 -8.39 9.87
CA GLN A 154 5.73 -8.99 8.54
C GLN A 154 6.98 -8.52 7.80
N ASP A 155 7.91 -9.44 7.54
CA ASP A 155 9.13 -9.16 6.79
C ASP A 155 9.12 -9.88 5.44
N TYR A 156 9.53 -9.17 4.39
CA TYR A 156 9.72 -9.72 3.05
C TYR A 156 11.07 -9.25 2.50
N ASN A 157 11.97 -10.21 2.25
CA ASN A 157 13.29 -9.94 1.71
C ASN A 157 13.44 -10.65 0.36
N GLU A 158 13.77 -9.90 -0.69
CA GLU A 158 13.89 -10.38 -2.07
C GLU A 158 15.28 -10.04 -2.63
N SER A 159 16.10 -11.08 -2.83
CA SER A 159 17.44 -10.93 -3.40
C SER A 159 17.42 -10.67 -4.92
N GLY A 160 16.34 -11.06 -5.60
CA GLY A 160 16.10 -10.82 -7.01
C GLY A 160 15.05 -9.76 -7.24
N GLU A 161 14.13 -10.01 -8.17
CA GLU A 161 13.11 -9.04 -8.59
C GLU A 161 11.77 -9.34 -7.91
N LEU A 162 11.01 -8.30 -7.62
CA LEU A 162 9.61 -8.42 -7.20
C LEU A 162 8.71 -7.89 -8.32
N GLU A 163 7.81 -8.73 -8.82
CA GLU A 163 6.78 -8.32 -9.79
C GLU A 163 5.38 -8.52 -9.23
N MET A 164 4.59 -7.45 -9.19
CA MET A 164 3.18 -7.47 -8.81
C MET A 164 2.33 -6.99 -9.98
N THR A 165 1.41 -7.81 -10.43
CA THR A 165 0.50 -7.45 -11.53
C THR A 165 -0.96 -7.75 -11.17
N GLN A 166 -1.80 -6.70 -11.17
CA GLN A 166 -3.25 -6.82 -11.31
C GLN A 166 -3.60 -6.62 -12.78
N SER A 167 -3.94 -7.71 -13.47
CA SER A 167 -4.11 -7.69 -14.93
C SER A 167 -5.56 -7.40 -15.35
N VAL A 168 -6.34 -8.43 -15.66
CA VAL A 168 -7.75 -8.33 -16.00
C VAL A 168 -8.58 -8.48 -14.74
N MET A 169 -9.13 -7.38 -14.26
CA MET A 169 -10.03 -7.33 -13.10
C MET A 169 -11.36 -6.73 -13.54
N THR A 170 -12.47 -7.44 -13.42
CA THR A 170 -13.82 -6.91 -13.68
C THR A 170 -14.62 -6.73 -12.39
N THR A 171 -14.17 -7.34 -11.30
CA THR A 171 -14.75 -7.25 -9.97
C THR A 171 -14.10 -6.14 -9.15
N SER A 172 -14.83 -5.67 -8.15
CA SER A 172 -14.38 -4.63 -7.25
C SER A 172 -13.86 -5.15 -5.92
N GLY A 173 -12.97 -4.40 -5.29
CA GLY A 173 -12.54 -4.65 -3.91
C GLY A 173 -11.42 -5.67 -3.75
N ASN A 174 -10.81 -6.14 -4.85
CA ASN A 174 -9.68 -7.07 -4.78
C ASN A 174 -8.44 -6.39 -4.22
N VAL A 175 -7.63 -7.16 -3.51
CA VAL A 175 -6.39 -6.70 -2.89
C VAL A 175 -5.23 -7.57 -3.36
N GLN A 176 -4.14 -6.92 -3.77
CA GLN A 176 -2.85 -7.55 -3.99
C GLN A 176 -1.81 -6.85 -3.11
N GLY A 177 -1.15 -7.59 -2.22
CA GLY A 177 -0.17 -7.08 -1.26
C GLY A 177 1.17 -7.82 -1.37
N VAL A 178 2.25 -7.29 -0.80
CA VAL A 178 3.37 -8.13 -0.33
C VAL A 178 3.11 -8.50 1.11
N ASN A 179 3.02 -7.50 1.98
CA ASN A 179 2.60 -7.65 3.37
C ASN A 179 1.21 -7.05 3.53
N TYR A 180 0.24 -7.84 4.00
CA TYR A 180 -1.12 -7.37 4.21
C TYR A 180 -1.66 -7.84 5.56
N ALA A 181 -2.19 -6.90 6.33
CA ALA A 181 -2.81 -7.10 7.62
C ALA A 181 -4.21 -6.47 7.66
N LYS A 182 -5.22 -7.22 8.09
CA LYS A 182 -6.61 -6.72 8.20
C LYS A 182 -7.27 -7.20 9.49
N GLY A 183 -7.97 -6.28 10.17
CA GLY A 183 -8.73 -6.55 11.39
C GLY A 183 -9.85 -5.52 11.63
N VAL A 184 -10.54 -5.64 12.76
CA VAL A 184 -11.38 -4.59 13.34
C VAL A 184 -10.49 -3.45 13.82
N ASN A 185 -9.62 -3.73 14.79
CA ASN A 185 -8.47 -2.90 15.12
C ASN A 185 -7.20 -3.54 14.57
N VAL A 186 -6.27 -2.70 14.15
CA VAL A 186 -4.94 -3.15 13.72
C VAL A 186 -3.91 -2.41 14.53
N ALA A 187 -2.95 -3.18 15.05
CA ALA A 187 -1.81 -2.71 15.79
C ALA A 187 -2.16 -1.99 17.11
N THR A 188 -3.06 -2.59 17.90
CA THR A 188 -3.40 -2.08 19.25
C THR A 188 -2.17 -1.93 20.16
N VAL A 189 -1.09 -2.67 19.87
CA VAL A 189 0.22 -2.60 20.57
C VAL A 189 1.41 -2.60 19.59
N GLY A 190 1.16 -2.58 18.27
CA GLY A 190 2.22 -2.45 17.28
C GLY A 190 2.16 -3.41 16.09
N LEU A 191 2.38 -2.83 14.91
CA LEU A 191 2.57 -3.55 13.66
C LEU A 191 3.85 -3.05 13.00
N THR A 192 4.70 -3.97 12.57
CA THR A 192 5.84 -3.64 11.70
C THR A 192 5.73 -4.42 10.41
N GLN A 193 5.79 -3.72 9.28
CA GLN A 193 5.84 -4.34 7.96
C GLN A 193 7.08 -3.82 7.23
N SER A 194 7.93 -4.73 6.76
CA SER A 194 9.16 -4.38 6.06
C SER A 194 9.28 -5.15 4.75
N ILE A 195 9.66 -4.43 3.70
CA ILE A 195 9.97 -4.96 2.38
C ILE A 195 11.35 -4.44 1.98
N ASP A 196 12.25 -5.36 1.65
CA ASP A 196 13.56 -5.06 1.08
C ASP A 196 13.72 -5.86 -0.22
N VAL A 197 13.92 -5.13 -1.33
CA VAL A 197 14.12 -5.70 -2.67
C VAL A 197 15.47 -5.26 -3.19
N ASP A 198 16.38 -6.21 -3.38
CA ASP A 198 17.69 -5.96 -3.98
C ASP A 198 17.55 -5.70 -5.49
N GLY A 199 16.77 -6.50 -6.21
CA GLY A 199 16.50 -6.34 -7.65
C GLY A 199 15.51 -5.23 -8.00
N GLU A 200 14.93 -5.29 -9.19
CA GLU A 200 13.85 -4.40 -9.62
C GLU A 200 12.58 -4.73 -8.83
N ALA A 201 11.88 -3.69 -8.37
CA ALA A 201 10.53 -3.82 -7.84
C ALA A 201 9.53 -3.19 -8.82
N ARG A 202 8.62 -4.00 -9.37
CA ARG A 202 7.62 -3.55 -10.33
C ARG A 202 6.20 -3.83 -9.84
N MET A 203 5.39 -2.79 -9.79
CA MET A 203 3.97 -2.84 -9.45
C MET A 203 3.15 -2.33 -10.63
N THR A 204 2.26 -3.18 -11.16
CA THR A 204 1.43 -2.83 -12.31
C THR A 204 -0.05 -3.11 -12.02
N GLN A 205 -0.87 -2.07 -12.05
CA GLN A 205 -2.32 -2.20 -12.22
C GLN A 205 -2.67 -1.91 -13.69
N GLY A 206 -2.91 -2.97 -14.47
CA GLY A 206 -3.05 -2.88 -15.91
C GLY A 206 -4.40 -2.31 -16.38
N ALA A 207 -4.46 -1.92 -17.66
CA ALA A 207 -5.68 -1.39 -18.28
C ALA A 207 -6.85 -2.37 -18.35
N GLY A 208 -6.60 -3.66 -18.22
CA GLY A 208 -7.64 -4.69 -18.06
C GLY A 208 -8.37 -4.63 -16.71
N ASN A 209 -7.88 -3.86 -15.75
CA ASN A 209 -8.54 -3.61 -14.47
C ASN A 209 -9.65 -2.57 -14.66
N SER A 210 -10.83 -3.07 -14.98
CA SER A 210 -12.08 -2.33 -15.18
C SER A 210 -12.99 -2.35 -13.96
N GLY A 211 -12.73 -3.24 -13.00
CA GLY A 211 -13.37 -3.24 -11.70
C GLY A 211 -12.95 -2.05 -10.85
N GLY A 212 -13.85 -1.57 -9.99
CA GLY A 212 -13.56 -0.42 -9.13
C GLY A 212 -12.96 -0.81 -7.78
N SER A 213 -12.33 0.12 -7.08
CA SER A 213 -11.88 -0.08 -5.68
C SER A 213 -10.90 -1.25 -5.48
N ASN A 214 -10.14 -1.63 -6.51
CA ASN A 214 -9.08 -2.61 -6.38
C ASN A 214 -7.81 -1.94 -5.81
N THR A 215 -7.08 -2.66 -4.98
CA THR A 215 -5.92 -2.16 -4.24
C THR A 215 -4.70 -3.01 -4.57
N GLN A 216 -3.57 -2.38 -4.90
CA GLN A 216 -2.27 -3.03 -5.07
C GLN A 216 -1.23 -2.32 -4.20
N VAL A 217 -0.64 -3.03 -3.24
CA VAL A 217 0.23 -2.42 -2.23
C VAL A 217 1.49 -3.23 -1.93
N GLY A 218 2.58 -2.57 -1.55
CA GLY A 218 3.71 -3.27 -0.93
C GLY A 218 3.31 -3.72 0.48
N ASN A 219 3.33 -2.79 1.42
CA ASN A 219 2.80 -2.97 2.78
C ASN A 219 1.38 -2.40 2.88
N GLY A 220 0.45 -3.17 3.43
CA GLY A 220 -0.94 -2.77 3.64
C GLY A 220 -1.44 -3.14 5.04
N ALA A 221 -2.09 -2.18 5.70
CA ALA A 221 -2.74 -2.35 6.99
C ALA A 221 -4.14 -1.73 6.94
N VAL A 222 -5.17 -2.51 7.28
CA VAL A 222 -6.57 -2.07 7.20
C VAL A 222 -7.33 -2.37 8.48
N ALA A 223 -7.77 -1.32 9.17
CA ALA A 223 -8.74 -1.39 10.26
C ALA A 223 -10.15 -1.14 9.72
N THR A 224 -11.07 -2.07 9.94
CA THR A 224 -12.40 -2.00 9.30
C THR A 224 -13.35 -1.06 10.02
N THR A 225 -13.47 -1.17 11.34
CA THR A 225 -14.36 -0.32 12.15
C THR A 225 -13.69 0.24 13.39
N GLY A 226 -12.39 -0.01 13.54
CA GLY A 226 -11.59 0.39 14.69
C GLY A 226 -10.37 1.20 14.26
N GLU A 227 -9.39 1.27 15.16
CA GLU A 227 -8.22 2.14 15.01
C GLU A 227 -7.05 1.41 14.34
N LEU A 228 -6.16 2.21 13.74
CA LEU A 228 -4.86 1.79 13.26
C LEU A 228 -3.78 2.64 13.92
N ASP A 229 -2.94 2.02 14.74
CA ASP A 229 -1.97 2.76 15.55
C ASP A 229 -0.62 2.04 15.65
N GLU A 230 0.40 2.67 16.24
CA GLU A 230 1.73 2.11 16.50
C GLU A 230 2.31 1.32 15.30
N THR A 231 2.01 1.77 14.08
CA THR A 231 2.28 1.01 12.86
C THR A 231 3.48 1.60 12.14
N VAL A 232 4.46 0.75 11.84
CA VAL A 232 5.65 1.10 11.06
C VAL A 232 5.66 0.30 9.77
N GLN A 233 5.62 0.99 8.63
CA GLN A 233 5.74 0.40 7.30
C GLN A 233 7.00 0.92 6.61
N SER A 234 7.83 0.01 6.09
CA SER A 234 9.04 0.32 5.34
C SER A 234 9.08 -0.44 4.02
N PHE A 235 9.29 0.29 2.93
CA PHE A 235 9.56 -0.26 1.61
C PHE A 235 10.92 0.26 1.14
N THR A 236 11.83 -0.65 0.80
CA THR A 236 13.17 -0.30 0.31
C THR A 236 13.44 -1.00 -1.03
N ALA A 237 13.73 -0.19 -2.06
CA ALA A 237 14.34 -0.65 -3.31
C ALA A 237 15.84 -0.35 -3.24
N THR A 238 16.66 -1.41 -3.13
CA THR A 238 18.05 -1.30 -2.69
C THR A 238 19.01 -1.08 -3.86
N THR A 239 19.01 -1.95 -4.88
CA THR A 239 20.03 -1.90 -5.95
C THR A 239 19.51 -1.57 -7.35
N ASN A 240 18.21 -1.58 -7.60
CA ASN A 240 17.62 -1.30 -8.92
C ASN A 240 16.33 -0.48 -8.81
N ASP A 241 15.63 -0.38 -9.94
CA ASP A 241 14.51 0.52 -10.14
C ASP A 241 13.28 0.12 -9.32
N LEU A 242 12.53 1.14 -8.89
CA LEU A 242 11.14 1.01 -8.46
C LEU A 242 10.25 1.53 -9.59
N ILE A 243 9.41 0.67 -10.14
CA ILE A 243 8.49 1.02 -11.22
C ILE A 243 7.06 0.76 -10.77
N VAL A 244 6.24 1.81 -10.75
CA VAL A 244 4.86 1.80 -10.29
C VAL A 244 3.96 2.33 -11.41
N THR A 245 3.24 1.44 -12.09
CA THR A 245 2.40 1.79 -13.24
C THR A 245 0.93 1.54 -12.93
N GLN A 246 0.10 2.58 -13.06
CA GLN A 246 -1.36 2.53 -12.93
C GLN A 246 -2.04 2.94 -14.24
N ALA A 247 -2.48 1.94 -15.00
CA ALA A 247 -3.14 2.13 -16.30
C ALA A 247 -4.63 1.75 -16.28
N VAL A 248 -5.21 1.62 -15.08
CA VAL A 248 -6.56 1.06 -14.85
C VAL A 248 -7.67 1.77 -15.63
N SER A 249 -8.72 1.01 -15.94
CA SER A 249 -9.97 1.49 -16.56
C SER A 249 -11.17 1.50 -15.60
N GLY A 250 -10.99 1.03 -14.36
CA GLY A 250 -11.96 1.15 -13.27
C GLY A 250 -11.73 2.38 -12.38
N THR A 251 -12.70 2.70 -11.54
CA THR A 251 -12.68 3.87 -10.64
C THR A 251 -12.25 3.54 -9.22
N ASN A 252 -11.72 4.51 -8.48
CA ASN A 252 -11.36 4.39 -7.06
C ASN A 252 -10.28 3.33 -6.77
N ASN A 253 -9.44 2.97 -7.73
CA ASN A 253 -8.35 2.03 -7.49
C ASN A 253 -7.20 2.70 -6.75
N VAL A 254 -6.50 1.93 -5.93
CA VAL A 254 -5.35 2.40 -5.14
C VAL A 254 -4.12 1.58 -5.50
N GLN A 255 -3.01 2.27 -5.73
CA GLN A 255 -1.69 1.66 -5.86
C GLN A 255 -0.71 2.41 -4.95
N ALA A 256 -0.07 1.73 -4.00
CA ALA A 256 0.91 2.38 -3.12
C ALA A 256 2.01 1.45 -2.61
N THR A 257 3.21 1.95 -2.32
CA THR A 257 4.23 1.08 -1.71
C THR A 257 3.92 0.79 -0.24
N ASN A 258 3.39 1.79 0.49
CA ASN A 258 2.89 1.65 1.85
C ASN A 258 1.47 2.21 1.95
N PHE A 259 0.57 1.47 2.61
CA PHE A 259 -0.84 1.79 2.71
C PHE A 259 -1.40 1.52 4.12
N MET A 260 -2.02 2.54 4.70
CA MET A 260 -2.83 2.44 5.92
C MET A 260 -4.24 2.91 5.60
N LYS A 261 -5.23 2.17 6.05
CA LYS A 261 -6.63 2.56 5.87
C LYS A 261 -7.48 2.23 7.08
N THR A 262 -8.35 3.16 7.46
CA THR A 262 -9.55 2.87 8.25
C THR A 262 -10.79 2.95 7.33
N GLU A 263 -11.81 2.12 7.57
CA GLU A 263 -12.98 2.08 6.68
C GLU A 263 -14.25 2.70 7.25
N VAL A 264 -14.55 2.59 8.54
CA VAL A 264 -15.82 3.10 9.10
C VAL A 264 -15.54 3.80 10.42
N GLY A 265 -15.31 5.12 10.36
CA GLY A 265 -15.14 6.00 11.53
C GLY A 265 -14.00 5.60 12.46
N GLY A 266 -12.97 4.95 11.91
CA GLY A 266 -11.78 4.56 12.65
C GLY A 266 -10.68 5.59 12.49
N ASP A 267 -9.83 5.73 13.50
CA ASP A 267 -8.76 6.73 13.49
C ASP A 267 -7.39 6.13 13.16
N ILE A 268 -6.47 6.96 12.70
CA ILE A 268 -5.06 6.62 12.51
C ILE A 268 -4.23 7.40 13.52
N GLY A 269 -3.41 6.70 14.33
CA GLY A 269 -2.38 7.32 15.17
C GLY A 269 -2.86 8.15 16.37
N VAL A 270 -3.94 7.73 17.04
CA VAL A 270 -4.56 8.49 18.15
C VAL A 270 -3.97 8.20 19.55
N SER A 271 -3.15 7.17 19.70
CA SER A 271 -2.46 6.84 20.94
C SER A 271 -0.99 7.31 20.91
N ALA A 272 -0.34 7.31 22.09
CA ALA A 272 0.99 7.88 22.28
C ALA A 272 2.17 7.11 21.62
N GLY A 273 1.90 6.34 20.57
CA GLY A 273 2.89 5.68 19.73
C GLY A 273 3.06 6.37 18.39
N SER A 274 4.08 5.95 17.62
CA SER A 274 4.38 6.59 16.34
C SER A 274 3.82 5.76 15.19
N THR A 275 3.03 6.39 14.32
CA THR A 275 2.60 5.81 13.05
C THR A 275 3.50 6.31 11.93
N ILE A 276 4.22 5.41 11.27
CA ILE A 276 5.32 5.74 10.34
C ILE A 276 5.18 4.97 9.03
N GLN A 277 5.29 5.67 7.90
CA GLN A 277 5.49 5.08 6.58
C GLN A 277 6.78 5.61 5.95
N THR A 278 7.65 4.72 5.48
CA THR A 278 8.89 5.09 4.79
C THR A 278 9.03 4.32 3.48
N THR A 279 9.22 5.08 2.39
CA THR A 279 9.67 4.55 1.10
C THR A 279 11.10 5.01 0.87
N THR A 280 12.02 4.09 0.64
CA THR A 280 13.44 4.38 0.38
C THR A 280 13.86 3.81 -0.96
N ILE A 281 14.42 4.67 -1.81
CA ILE A 281 15.03 4.31 -3.09
C ILE A 281 16.52 4.59 -2.97
N ALA A 282 17.29 3.51 -2.72
CA ALA A 282 18.71 3.62 -2.44
C ALA A 282 19.56 3.73 -3.71
N SER A 283 19.06 3.24 -4.85
CA SER A 283 19.64 3.40 -6.19
C SER A 283 18.60 3.10 -7.27
N GLY A 284 18.99 3.12 -8.56
CA GLY A 284 18.03 2.94 -9.66
C GLY A 284 17.13 4.14 -9.89
N ASP A 285 16.18 4.03 -10.80
CA ASP A 285 15.14 5.02 -11.03
C ASP A 285 13.90 4.74 -10.16
N ALA A 286 13.20 5.79 -9.73
CA ALA A 286 11.88 5.69 -9.12
C ALA A 286 10.86 6.26 -10.10
N ILE A 287 10.09 5.39 -10.75
CA ILE A 287 9.17 5.75 -11.83
C ILE A 287 7.74 5.49 -11.38
N PHE A 288 6.93 6.54 -11.34
CA PHE A 288 5.50 6.51 -11.05
C PHE A 288 4.74 6.98 -12.29
N GLU A 289 4.08 6.05 -12.97
CA GLU A 289 3.32 6.33 -14.19
C GLU A 289 1.83 6.09 -13.95
N GLN A 290 1.02 7.14 -14.12
CA GLN A 290 -0.43 7.06 -14.05
C GLN A 290 -1.04 7.42 -15.41
N THR A 291 -1.51 6.41 -16.13
CA THR A 291 -2.16 6.52 -17.45
C THR A 291 -3.65 6.17 -17.40
N ALA A 292 -4.24 6.22 -16.20
CA ALA A 292 -5.59 5.75 -15.92
C ALA A 292 -6.65 6.39 -16.84
N SER A 293 -7.58 5.56 -17.31
CA SER A 293 -8.70 5.97 -18.17
C SER A 293 -10.02 6.15 -17.44
N ALA A 294 -10.00 5.99 -16.12
CA ALA A 294 -11.13 6.19 -15.23
C ALA A 294 -10.75 7.11 -14.06
N SER A 295 -11.77 7.56 -13.32
CA SER A 295 -11.63 8.62 -12.32
C SER A 295 -11.32 8.10 -10.91
N ASN A 296 -10.83 9.02 -10.06
CA ASN A 296 -10.59 8.81 -8.62
C ASN A 296 -9.56 7.73 -8.29
N ASN A 297 -8.67 7.40 -9.21
CA ASN A 297 -7.58 6.47 -8.91
C ASN A 297 -6.45 7.21 -8.20
N ILE A 298 -5.83 6.53 -7.24
CA ILE A 298 -4.74 7.02 -6.42
C ILE A 298 -3.51 6.17 -6.71
N GLN A 299 -2.38 6.85 -6.95
CA GLN A 299 -1.06 6.25 -6.97
C GLN A 299 -0.16 7.00 -5.99
N ALA A 300 0.45 6.31 -5.04
CA ALA A 300 1.32 6.97 -4.06
C ALA A 300 2.57 6.17 -3.68
N GLY A 301 3.61 6.84 -3.18
CA GLY A 301 4.66 6.15 -2.42
C GLY A 301 4.09 5.65 -1.09
N ASN A 302 3.71 6.59 -0.24
CA ASN A 302 3.06 6.35 1.05
C ASN A 302 1.64 6.91 1.05
N LEU A 303 0.66 6.12 1.49
CA LEU A 303 -0.74 6.53 1.61
C LEU A 303 -1.32 6.14 2.98
N ALA A 304 -1.89 7.13 3.68
CA ALA A 304 -2.77 6.93 4.81
C ALA A 304 -4.14 7.52 4.49
N SER A 305 -5.21 6.74 4.67
CA SER A 305 -6.59 7.18 4.43
C SER A 305 -7.45 6.84 5.62
N SER A 306 -8.07 7.84 6.24
CA SER A 306 -8.92 7.65 7.41
C SER A 306 -10.34 8.13 7.16
N ASP A 307 -11.31 7.37 7.68
CA ASP A 307 -12.71 7.77 7.82
C ASP A 307 -13.00 8.41 9.21
N GLY A 308 -11.97 8.57 10.03
CA GLY A 308 -11.96 9.31 11.29
C GLY A 308 -10.70 10.19 11.37
N ASP A 309 -10.21 10.48 12.57
CA ASP A 309 -9.03 11.34 12.77
C ASP A 309 -7.75 10.74 12.16
N ILE A 310 -6.79 11.61 11.83
CA ILE A 310 -5.41 11.23 11.57
C ILE A 310 -4.51 12.08 12.47
N ALA A 311 -3.79 11.42 13.37
CA ALA A 311 -2.83 12.02 14.29
C ALA A 311 -1.47 11.29 14.22
N ASP A 312 -0.41 11.95 14.71
CA ASP A 312 0.94 11.40 14.93
C ASP A 312 1.53 10.60 13.74
N LEU A 313 1.16 10.97 12.52
CA LEU A 313 1.58 10.31 11.29
C LEU A 313 2.86 10.94 10.73
N THR A 314 3.90 10.13 10.61
CA THR A 314 5.12 10.49 9.87
C THR A 314 5.22 9.72 8.55
N GLN A 315 5.29 10.43 7.43
CA GLN A 315 5.54 9.84 6.13
C GLN A 315 6.86 10.35 5.54
N SER A 316 7.70 9.44 5.06
CA SER A 316 8.98 9.76 4.44
C SER A 316 9.11 9.08 3.07
N PHE A 317 9.35 9.87 2.04
CA PHE A 317 9.75 9.41 0.72
C PHE A 317 11.20 9.84 0.50
N ILE A 318 12.12 8.88 0.45
CA ILE A 318 13.57 9.13 0.46
C ILE A 318 14.19 8.52 -0.79
N ALA A 319 14.46 9.35 -1.78
CA ALA A 319 15.05 8.95 -3.05
C ALA A 319 16.39 9.65 -3.33
N SER A 320 17.10 10.09 -2.29
CA SER A 320 18.40 10.74 -2.43
C SER A 320 19.47 9.86 -3.09
N GLY A 321 19.29 8.53 -3.08
CA GLY A 321 20.15 7.57 -3.76
C GLY A 321 19.71 7.26 -5.20
N ALA A 322 18.48 7.60 -5.59
CA ALA A 322 17.94 7.31 -6.91
C ALA A 322 18.65 8.12 -8.02
N GLN A 323 18.75 7.52 -9.20
CA GLN A 323 19.23 8.14 -10.43
C GLN A 323 18.24 9.16 -10.99
N ALA A 324 16.95 8.82 -10.96
CA ALA A 324 15.86 9.74 -11.22
C ALA A 324 14.68 9.44 -10.30
N VAL A 325 13.87 10.47 -10.05
CA VAL A 325 12.53 10.34 -9.50
C VAL A 325 11.59 10.96 -10.51
N ASP A 326 10.70 10.16 -11.07
CA ASP A 326 9.80 10.57 -12.13
C ASP A 326 8.35 10.28 -11.73
N PHE A 327 7.55 11.34 -11.68
CA PHE A 327 6.11 11.28 -11.50
C PHE A 327 5.46 11.74 -12.79
N ASP A 328 5.00 10.78 -13.57
CA ASP A 328 4.33 10.98 -14.85
C ASP A 328 2.83 10.70 -14.72
N GLN A 329 2.03 11.74 -14.87
CA GLN A 329 0.57 11.68 -14.80
C GLN A 329 -0.03 12.08 -16.16
N THR A 330 -0.48 11.08 -16.92
CA THR A 330 -1.16 11.26 -18.23
C THR A 330 -2.57 10.65 -18.32
N PRO A 331 -3.41 10.75 -17.27
CA PRO A 331 -4.72 10.14 -17.27
C PRO A 331 -5.67 10.84 -18.25
N THR A 332 -6.59 10.06 -18.82
CA THR A 332 -7.63 10.57 -19.72
C THR A 332 -8.94 10.88 -19.00
N ALA A 333 -9.05 10.50 -17.74
CA ALA A 333 -10.19 10.76 -16.86
C ALA A 333 -9.83 11.72 -15.73
N SER A 334 -10.86 12.31 -15.11
CA SER A 334 -10.73 13.34 -14.09
C SER A 334 -10.44 12.79 -12.69
N SER A 335 -10.02 13.68 -11.78
CA SER A 335 -9.90 13.39 -10.33
C SER A 335 -8.91 12.28 -9.94
N ASN A 336 -7.95 11.97 -10.80
CA ASN A 336 -6.87 11.06 -10.43
C ASN A 336 -5.80 11.81 -9.63
N VAL A 337 -5.20 11.11 -8.67
CA VAL A 337 -4.20 11.65 -7.76
C VAL A 337 -2.91 10.83 -7.86
N GLN A 338 -1.78 11.53 -7.87
CA GLN A 338 -0.46 10.94 -7.81
C GLN A 338 0.38 11.69 -6.76
N ALA A 339 0.99 11.00 -5.80
CA ALA A 339 1.81 11.67 -4.79
C ALA A 339 2.98 10.83 -4.25
N GLY A 340 4.05 11.48 -3.77
CA GLY A 340 5.10 10.78 -3.00
C GLY A 340 4.59 10.33 -1.63
N ASN A 341 4.09 11.29 -0.84
CA ASN A 341 3.40 11.06 0.44
C ASN A 341 1.98 11.60 0.36
N MET A 342 1.01 10.84 0.87
CA MET A 342 -0.41 11.22 0.86
C MET A 342 -1.09 10.85 2.18
N ALA A 343 -1.77 11.82 2.78
CA ALA A 343 -2.71 11.60 3.88
C ALA A 343 -4.09 12.10 3.43
N VAL A 344 -5.13 11.30 3.66
CA VAL A 344 -6.50 11.57 3.21
C VAL A 344 -7.45 11.46 4.38
N LEU A 345 -8.14 12.55 4.70
CA LEU A 345 -9.33 12.51 5.54
C LEU A 345 -10.54 12.32 4.63
N ALA A 346 -11.02 11.08 4.53
CA ALA A 346 -11.93 10.63 3.48
C ALA A 346 -13.39 10.98 3.78
N THR A 347 -13.85 10.76 5.01
CA THR A 347 -15.20 11.12 5.43
C THR A 347 -15.17 11.58 6.89
N GLY A 348 -15.84 12.69 7.23
CA GLY A 348 -15.75 13.27 8.57
C GLY A 348 -15.94 14.77 8.62
N THR A 349 -17.11 15.27 9.03
CA THR A 349 -17.31 16.73 9.16
C THR A 349 -16.79 17.29 10.49
N THR A 350 -16.51 16.41 11.45
CA THR A 350 -16.00 16.74 12.79
C THR A 350 -14.55 16.32 13.00
N ASP A 351 -14.01 15.58 12.04
CA ASP A 351 -12.76 14.86 12.21
C ASP A 351 -11.61 15.76 11.74
N SER A 352 -10.42 15.40 12.18
CA SER A 352 -9.28 16.29 12.22
C SER A 352 -8.00 15.61 11.74
N ILE A 353 -7.17 16.45 11.15
CA ILE A 353 -5.76 16.14 10.92
C ILE A 353 -4.94 16.86 11.96
N ASP A 354 -4.14 16.10 12.70
CA ASP A 354 -3.27 16.55 13.78
C ASP A 354 -1.85 15.98 13.61
N GLU A 355 -0.83 16.75 14.00
CA GLU A 355 0.59 16.37 14.06
C GLU A 355 1.15 15.55 12.86
N ILE A 356 0.68 15.78 11.63
CA ILE A 356 1.22 15.09 10.45
C ILE A 356 2.56 15.70 10.03
N SER A 357 3.58 14.85 9.87
CA SER A 357 4.88 15.21 9.30
C SER A 357 5.15 14.44 8.00
N GLN A 358 5.14 15.14 6.87
CA GLN A 358 5.52 14.56 5.57
C GLN A 358 6.88 15.10 5.11
N SER A 359 7.80 14.20 4.76
CA SER A 359 9.11 14.55 4.21
C SER A 359 9.31 13.88 2.85
N PHE A 360 9.56 14.69 1.83
CA PHE A 360 9.95 14.23 0.50
C PHE A 360 11.39 14.65 0.23
N ILE A 361 12.25 13.69 -0.06
CA ILE A 361 13.64 13.91 -0.46
C ILE A 361 13.80 13.32 -1.85
N GLY A 362 13.88 14.20 -2.85
CA GLY A 362 14.07 13.79 -4.25
C GLY A 362 15.49 13.30 -4.56
N SER A 363 15.70 12.91 -5.81
CA SER A 363 17.03 12.53 -6.31
C SER A 363 18.00 13.72 -6.32
N ASN A 364 19.28 13.42 -6.13
CA ASN A 364 20.36 14.40 -6.29
C ASN A 364 20.75 14.65 -7.76
N LEU A 365 20.12 13.94 -8.71
CA LEU A 365 20.36 14.05 -10.16
C LEU A 365 19.16 14.65 -10.88
N VAL A 366 17.99 14.00 -10.84
CA VAL A 366 16.78 14.46 -11.53
C VAL A 366 15.54 14.10 -10.72
N THR A 367 14.71 15.09 -10.41
CA THR A 367 13.36 14.90 -9.86
C THR A 367 12.37 15.61 -10.77
N ASP A 368 11.50 14.85 -11.42
CA ASP A 368 10.58 15.34 -12.44
C ASP A 368 9.14 15.03 -12.04
N PHE A 369 8.28 16.02 -12.28
CA PHE A 369 6.84 15.93 -12.14
C PHE A 369 6.23 16.37 -13.47
N ASN A 370 5.79 15.43 -14.30
CA ASN A 370 5.13 15.74 -15.55
C ASN A 370 3.66 15.37 -15.46
N GLN A 371 2.80 16.34 -15.75
CA GLN A 371 1.38 16.15 -15.87
C GLN A 371 0.95 16.53 -17.29
N GLU A 372 0.64 15.54 -18.11
CA GLU A 372 0.06 15.77 -19.44
C GLU A 372 -1.44 15.50 -19.39
N SER A 373 -2.25 16.55 -19.48
CA SER A 373 -3.68 16.42 -19.24
C SER A 373 -4.51 16.68 -20.50
N ALA A 374 -5.34 15.70 -20.81
CA ALA A 374 -6.59 15.90 -21.56
C ALA A 374 -7.81 16.00 -20.63
N SER A 375 -7.64 15.80 -19.32
CA SER A 375 -8.72 15.75 -18.32
C SER A 375 -8.65 16.91 -17.32
N SER A 376 -9.57 16.93 -16.36
CA SER A 376 -9.69 17.98 -15.34
C SER A 376 -9.50 17.41 -13.94
N THR A 377 -9.28 18.28 -12.95
CA THR A 377 -9.19 17.95 -11.51
C THR A 377 -8.10 16.94 -11.13
N LEU A 378 -7.03 16.86 -11.91
CA LEU A 378 -5.87 16.03 -11.57
C LEU A 378 -5.06 16.66 -10.44
N ILE A 379 -4.56 15.83 -9.52
CA ILE A 379 -3.60 16.26 -8.49
C ILE A 379 -2.30 15.48 -8.65
N GLN A 380 -1.18 16.19 -8.71
CA GLN A 380 0.14 15.61 -8.63
C GLN A 380 0.96 16.35 -7.57
N ALA A 381 1.55 15.63 -6.60
CA ALA A 381 2.35 16.28 -5.58
C ALA A 381 3.53 15.47 -5.01
N GLY A 382 4.52 16.15 -4.44
CA GLY A 382 5.52 15.48 -3.61
C GLY A 382 4.92 15.01 -2.28
N ASN A 383 4.37 15.96 -1.53
CA ASN A 383 3.61 15.76 -0.29
C ASN A 383 2.18 16.28 -0.46
N LEU A 384 1.18 15.48 -0.09
CA LEU A 384 -0.24 15.82 -0.16
C LEU A 384 -0.96 15.50 1.14
N ILE A 385 -1.71 16.48 1.64
CA ILE A 385 -2.80 16.28 2.60
C ILE A 385 -4.09 16.66 1.88
N ASP A 386 -4.98 15.69 1.65
CA ASP A 386 -6.30 15.89 1.02
C ASP A 386 -7.39 15.75 2.09
N ILE A 387 -8.05 16.86 2.39
CA ILE A 387 -9.11 16.97 3.38
C ILE A 387 -10.42 17.00 2.62
N THR A 388 -11.11 15.86 2.58
CA THR A 388 -12.39 15.79 1.87
C THR A 388 -13.48 16.52 2.64
N ASN A 389 -13.54 16.28 3.95
CA ASN A 389 -14.33 17.01 4.93
C ASN A 389 -13.51 17.02 6.23
N GLY A 390 -13.68 18.03 7.09
CA GLY A 390 -13.03 18.09 8.40
C GLY A 390 -12.20 19.34 8.62
N ASN A 391 -11.32 19.30 9.63
CA ASN A 391 -10.47 20.41 10.04
C ASN A 391 -8.99 20.01 10.08
N ILE A 392 -8.10 21.01 10.07
CA ILE A 392 -6.71 20.83 10.52
C ILE A 392 -6.65 21.44 11.91
N ASP A 393 -6.41 20.63 12.94
CA ASP A 393 -6.56 21.07 14.32
C ASP A 393 -5.24 21.29 15.07
N ASP A 394 -4.11 21.65 14.44
CA ASP A 394 -2.91 21.97 15.24
C ASP A 394 -1.80 22.79 14.54
N SER A 395 -0.81 23.13 15.36
CA SER A 395 0.50 23.77 15.23
C SER A 395 1.69 22.84 14.90
N GLY A 396 1.51 21.52 14.82
CA GLY A 396 2.56 20.54 14.49
C GLY A 396 2.61 20.09 13.02
N THR A 397 1.52 20.26 12.26
CA THR A 397 1.44 19.78 10.87
C THR A 397 2.52 20.42 9.99
N THR A 398 3.43 19.59 9.49
CA THR A 398 4.61 20.02 8.75
C THR A 398 4.76 19.21 7.46
N GLN A 399 4.92 19.91 6.34
CA GLN A 399 5.38 19.30 5.09
C GLN A 399 6.76 19.87 4.74
N SER A 400 7.70 18.99 4.45
CA SER A 400 9.04 19.33 3.99
C SER A 400 9.31 18.66 2.66
N PHE A 401 9.70 19.45 1.67
CA PHE A 401 10.17 18.95 0.39
C PHE A 401 11.60 19.45 0.15
N THR A 402 12.50 18.50 -0.11
CA THR A 402 13.93 18.75 -0.28
C THR A 402 14.44 18.09 -1.56
N VAL A 403 15.19 18.85 -2.36
CA VAL A 403 15.99 18.33 -3.48
C VAL A 403 17.40 18.90 -3.34
N GLY A 404 18.35 18.01 -3.07
CA GLY A 404 19.72 18.37 -2.65
C GLY A 404 20.69 18.72 -3.78
N GLY A 405 20.32 18.50 -5.04
CA GLY A 405 21.18 18.71 -6.20
C GLY A 405 20.45 18.49 -7.53
N GLY A 406 21.19 18.41 -8.64
CA GLY A 406 20.62 17.97 -9.91
C GLY A 406 19.63 18.95 -10.56
N ALA A 407 18.60 18.40 -11.20
CA ALA A 407 17.48 19.13 -11.79
C ALA A 407 16.18 18.81 -11.04
N LEU A 408 15.36 19.84 -10.83
CA LEU A 408 13.96 19.70 -10.45
C LEU A 408 13.10 20.31 -11.55
N SER A 409 12.20 19.52 -12.14
CA SER A 409 11.26 20.01 -13.15
C SER A 409 9.82 19.69 -12.80
N MET A 410 8.95 20.64 -13.13
CA MET A 410 7.50 20.51 -13.06
C MET A 410 6.92 20.98 -14.38
N ALA A 411 6.36 20.05 -15.15
CA ALA A 411 5.69 20.35 -16.41
C ALA A 411 4.20 20.03 -16.29
N GLN A 412 3.35 20.96 -16.68
CA GLN A 412 1.91 20.77 -16.79
C GLN A 412 1.52 21.15 -18.22
N ASN A 413 1.29 20.13 -19.06
CA ASN A 413 1.04 20.27 -20.48
C ASN A 413 -0.42 19.91 -20.81
N GLY A 414 -1.14 20.84 -21.42
CA GLY A 414 -2.58 20.70 -21.69
C GLY A 414 -2.95 20.52 -23.15
N LEU A 415 -3.98 19.70 -23.38
CA LEU A 415 -4.74 19.74 -24.63
C LEU A 415 -6.07 20.50 -24.42
N SER A 416 -6.09 21.81 -24.72
CA SER A 416 -7.22 22.75 -24.98
C SER A 416 -8.53 22.72 -24.14
N ALA A 417 -8.72 21.83 -23.17
CA ALA A 417 -9.95 21.70 -22.38
C ALA A 417 -9.76 21.24 -20.92
N ALA A 418 -8.51 20.95 -20.51
CA ALA A 418 -8.17 20.60 -19.14
C ALA A 418 -8.29 21.82 -18.20
N SER A 419 -8.88 21.65 -17.02
CA SER A 419 -9.02 22.68 -15.98
C SER A 419 -9.04 22.10 -14.57
N GLY A 420 -8.78 22.91 -13.55
CA GLY A 420 -8.83 22.48 -12.15
C GLY A 420 -7.71 21.53 -11.74
N ASN A 421 -6.67 21.37 -12.56
CA ASN A 421 -5.53 20.55 -12.21
C ASN A 421 -4.62 21.27 -11.21
N LEU A 422 -4.10 20.53 -10.25
CA LEU A 422 -3.13 20.99 -9.26
C LEU A 422 -1.83 20.19 -9.42
N GLN A 423 -0.72 20.89 -9.57
CA GLN A 423 0.61 20.30 -9.45
C GLN A 423 1.38 21.08 -8.38
N ALA A 424 1.85 20.41 -7.34
CA ALA A 424 2.52 21.10 -6.22
C ALA A 424 3.59 20.26 -5.54
N LEU A 425 4.68 20.84 -5.03
CA LEU A 425 5.69 20.06 -4.30
C LEU A 425 5.20 19.69 -2.90
N ASN A 426 4.57 20.64 -2.21
CA ASN A 426 3.81 20.45 -0.98
C ASN A 426 2.38 20.99 -1.19
N ALA A 427 1.37 20.20 -0.87
CA ALA A 427 -0.03 20.58 -0.97
C ALA A 427 -0.83 20.18 0.27
N ILE A 428 -1.65 21.12 0.72
CA ILE A 428 -2.76 20.89 1.63
C ILE A 428 -4.02 21.37 0.92
N VAL A 429 -4.97 20.46 0.69
CA VAL A 429 -6.17 20.72 -0.09
C VAL A 429 -7.39 20.48 0.79
N ASP A 430 -8.27 21.47 0.89
CA ASP A 430 -9.58 21.37 1.54
C ASP A 430 -10.68 21.31 0.48
N ASN A 431 -11.42 20.20 0.39
CA ASN A 431 -12.45 20.02 -0.64
C ASN A 431 -13.78 20.68 -0.26
N ALA A 432 -14.06 20.84 1.03
CA ALA A 432 -15.33 21.38 1.51
C ALA A 432 -15.28 22.91 1.67
N GLY A 433 -14.08 23.49 1.78
CA GLY A 433 -13.88 24.92 2.08
C GLY A 433 -14.51 25.33 3.41
N SER A 434 -14.83 24.34 4.25
CA SER A 434 -15.49 24.48 5.54
C SER A 434 -14.54 24.27 6.70
N GLY A 435 -13.29 23.86 6.44
CA GLY A 435 -12.30 23.62 7.47
C GLY A 435 -11.98 24.91 8.23
N SER A 436 -12.05 24.86 9.56
CA SER A 436 -11.35 25.85 10.39
C SER A 436 -9.88 25.47 10.45
N GLY A 437 -8.98 26.37 10.05
CA GLY A 437 -7.55 26.07 9.93
C GLY A 437 -6.76 26.31 11.22
N GLY A 438 -5.97 25.30 11.61
CA GLY A 438 -4.82 25.40 12.51
C GLY A 438 -3.59 26.03 11.82
N THR A 439 -2.42 25.94 12.46
CA THR A 439 -1.17 26.51 11.93
C THR A 439 -0.38 25.44 11.19
N VAL A 440 -0.33 25.52 9.87
CA VAL A 440 0.45 24.61 9.03
C VAL A 440 1.82 25.20 8.66
N SER A 441 2.84 24.35 8.61
CA SER A 441 4.20 24.70 8.19
C SER A 441 4.57 23.94 6.91
N GLN A 442 4.83 24.66 5.82
CA GLN A 442 5.35 24.06 4.59
C GLN A 442 6.74 24.62 4.28
N VAL A 443 7.72 23.73 4.16
CA VAL A 443 9.12 24.08 3.90
C VAL A 443 9.55 23.51 2.56
N LEU A 444 10.16 24.38 1.74
CA LEU A 444 10.81 24.01 0.49
C LEU A 444 12.31 24.27 0.62
N ASN A 445 13.11 23.23 0.42
CA ASN A 445 14.56 23.34 0.33
C ASN A 445 15.03 22.78 -1.02
N VAL A 446 15.09 23.66 -2.02
CA VAL A 446 15.53 23.32 -3.37
C VAL A 446 16.93 23.89 -3.57
N THR A 447 17.94 23.02 -3.53
CA THR A 447 19.33 23.35 -3.88
C THR A 447 19.74 22.74 -5.22
N ALA A 448 18.77 22.34 -6.04
CA ALA A 448 18.97 21.87 -7.41
C ALA A 448 19.74 22.91 -8.25
N ALA A 449 20.61 22.42 -9.14
CA ALA A 449 21.35 23.26 -10.08
C ALA A 449 20.41 23.93 -11.10
N THR A 450 19.31 23.26 -11.45
CA THR A 450 18.23 23.81 -12.28
C THR A 450 16.87 23.54 -11.66
N PHE A 451 16.02 24.55 -11.69
CA PHE A 451 14.62 24.46 -11.27
C PHE A 451 13.74 25.06 -12.37
N SER A 452 12.72 24.31 -12.81
CA SER A 452 11.80 24.75 -13.87
C SER A 452 10.36 24.41 -13.53
N MET A 453 9.47 25.38 -13.72
CA MET A 453 8.01 25.20 -13.71
C MET A 453 7.48 25.70 -15.05
N VAL A 454 6.86 24.82 -15.82
CA VAL A 454 6.28 25.12 -17.13
C VAL A 454 4.82 24.72 -17.15
N GLN A 455 3.95 25.67 -17.44
CA GLN A 455 2.52 25.45 -17.58
C GLN A 455 2.09 25.87 -18.99
N ASP A 456 1.79 24.90 -19.84
CA ASP A 456 1.43 25.11 -21.24
C ASP A 456 -0.04 24.70 -21.50
N ASN A 457 -0.85 25.64 -22.00
CA ASN A 457 -2.19 25.39 -22.54
C ASN A 457 -3.23 24.74 -21.59
N ILE A 458 -3.16 25.02 -20.27
CA ILE A 458 -4.16 24.60 -19.29
C ILE A 458 -4.78 25.82 -18.61
N THR A 459 -6.07 26.08 -18.84
CA THR A 459 -6.77 27.23 -18.24
C THR A 459 -7.44 26.81 -16.93
N GLY A 460 -7.28 27.59 -15.86
CA GLY A 460 -7.92 27.32 -14.57
C GLY A 460 -7.27 26.20 -13.76
N SER A 461 -5.98 25.96 -13.97
CA SER A 461 -5.14 25.01 -13.23
C SER A 461 -3.97 25.74 -12.58
N GLY A 462 -3.34 25.12 -11.59
CA GLY A 462 -2.25 25.74 -10.82
C GLY A 462 -1.01 24.87 -10.68
N GLN A 463 0.15 25.52 -10.74
CA GLN A 463 1.46 24.97 -10.36
C GLN A 463 2.00 25.75 -9.16
N TYR A 464 2.43 25.05 -8.12
CA TYR A 464 2.90 25.69 -6.89
C TYR A 464 4.12 24.96 -6.30
N GLY A 465 4.98 25.68 -5.58
CA GLY A 465 5.92 25.02 -4.68
C GLY A 465 5.18 24.50 -3.45
N ASN A 466 4.59 25.46 -2.70
CA ASN A 466 3.75 25.22 -1.53
C ASN A 466 2.33 25.69 -1.86
N PHE A 467 1.34 24.85 -1.58
CA PHE A 467 -0.07 25.16 -1.75
C PHE A 467 -0.86 24.83 -0.49
N VAL A 468 -1.72 25.78 -0.08
CA VAL A 468 -2.79 25.57 0.90
C VAL A 468 -4.03 26.25 0.32
N GLY A 469 -5.11 25.50 0.10
CA GLY A 469 -6.31 26.08 -0.48
C GLY A 469 -7.42 25.07 -0.77
N VAL A 470 -8.49 25.56 -1.39
CA VAL A 470 -9.65 24.76 -1.74
C VAL A 470 -9.44 24.05 -3.07
N LYS A 471 -9.87 22.79 -3.20
CA LYS A 471 -9.83 22.04 -4.47
C LYS A 471 -10.73 22.71 -5.51
N PHE A 472 -10.19 22.89 -6.72
CA PHE A 472 -10.83 23.63 -7.81
C PHE A 472 -12.07 22.95 -8.41
#